data_AF-A0A7C2YCV4-F1
#
_entry.id   AF-A0A7C2YCV4-F1
#
_cell.length_a   1.000
_cell.length_b   1.000
_cell.length_c   1.000
_cell.angle_alpha   90.00
_cell.angle_beta   90.00
_cell.angle_gamma   90.00
#
_symmetry.space_group_name_H-M   'P 1'
#
loop_
_entity.id
_entity.type
_entity.pdbx_description
1 polymer ?
#
loop_
_entity_poly.entity_id
_entity_poly.type
_entity_poly.pdbx_seq_one_letter_code
_entity_poly.pdbx_strand_id
1 'polypeptide(L)'
;MKVAERRIAEWWEAPGIDGREAFDEEVLYLNSLVEEISLPRWAILVRDRMPRWGFEPCSHRFLEGLEQVLAMIGAGRVGPRCGGCGDLPLPVQRKLDLVGRAFVRWAEDGRGGGSLGKLLGTRTPERAEAARAVGEVILAIGEGAAVVDATLDQWAERAASPLVRSLVDNEESPLTLLAQHPCAYTLLWNMDRLAHSIGNGEPSSVLVCIPALRVAPKLDPERLPTLRAIGEALARWLQEQPAGTGLDRRAYALIGPHDPVRRWLVASLYKTLKLWQVHLDKVLGEKHDYLPLI
;
A
#
# COMPACT_ATOMS: atom_id res chain seq x y z
N MET A 1 -32.25 -11.67 5.15
CA MET A 1 -31.24 -10.59 5.07
C MET A 1 -30.83 -10.43 3.61
N LYS A 2 -31.06 -9.26 3.01
CA LYS A 2 -30.64 -8.98 1.62
C LYS A 2 -29.11 -9.04 1.54
N VAL A 3 -28.55 -9.44 0.40
CA VAL A 3 -27.08 -9.52 0.19
C VAL A 3 -26.37 -8.19 0.51
N ALA A 4 -27.06 -7.07 0.31
CA ALA A 4 -26.58 -5.74 0.69
C ALA A 4 -26.41 -5.57 2.22
N GLU A 5 -27.38 -5.99 3.02
CA GLU A 5 -27.35 -5.90 4.49
C GLU A 5 -26.20 -6.74 5.08
N ARG A 6 -26.00 -7.95 4.55
CA ARG A 6 -24.88 -8.82 4.94
C ARG A 6 -23.52 -8.19 4.63
N ARG A 7 -23.36 -7.65 3.42
CA ARG A 7 -22.10 -7.00 2.98
C ARG A 7 -21.79 -5.72 3.76
N ILE A 8 -22.82 -5.03 4.27
CA ILE A 8 -22.69 -3.82 5.08
C ILE A 8 -22.24 -4.15 6.50
N ALA A 9 -22.78 -5.21 7.12
CA ALA A 9 -22.42 -5.65 8.47
C ALA A 9 -20.99 -6.22 8.54
N GLU A 10 -20.62 -7.08 7.58
CA GLU A 10 -19.28 -7.70 7.49
C GLU A 10 -18.17 -6.69 7.11
N TRP A 11 -18.53 -5.48 6.69
CA TRP A 11 -17.60 -4.47 6.21
C TRP A 11 -16.52 -4.08 7.23
N TRP A 12 -16.89 -4.06 8.52
CA TRP A 12 -16.05 -3.58 9.60
C TRP A 12 -15.14 -4.65 10.20
N GLU A 13 -15.23 -5.90 9.73
CA GLU A 13 -14.49 -7.06 10.28
C GLU A 13 -13.08 -7.21 9.69
N ALA A 14 -12.34 -6.11 9.50
CA ALA A 14 -11.00 -6.17 8.94
C ALA A 14 -10.01 -6.86 9.92
N PRO A 15 -9.28 -7.92 9.51
CA PRO A 15 -8.28 -8.55 10.35
C PRO A 15 -7.07 -7.62 10.59
N GLY A 16 -6.61 -7.54 11.85
CA GLY A 16 -5.32 -6.93 12.19
C GLY A 16 -5.32 -5.46 12.66
N ILE A 17 -6.49 -4.83 12.90
CA ILE A 17 -6.55 -3.53 13.60
C ILE A 17 -7.00 -3.75 15.04
N ASP A 18 -6.05 -3.90 15.96
CA ASP A 18 -6.32 -3.93 17.40
C ASP A 18 -6.96 -2.61 17.85
N GLY A 19 -8.11 -2.68 18.53
CA GLY A 19 -8.87 -1.52 19.03
C GLY A 19 -10.08 -1.10 18.19
N ARG A 20 -10.62 -1.97 17.33
CA ARG A 20 -11.90 -1.77 16.61
C ARG A 20 -13.04 -1.36 17.56
N GLU A 21 -13.11 -1.99 18.72
CA GLU A 21 -14.12 -1.78 19.77
C GLU A 21 -14.21 -0.31 20.22
N ALA A 22 -13.11 0.46 20.08
CA ALA A 22 -13.07 1.88 20.42
C ALA A 22 -13.94 2.76 19.50
N PHE A 23 -14.61 2.18 18.51
CA PHE A 23 -15.43 2.91 17.54
C PHE A 23 -16.80 2.26 17.26
N ASP A 24 -17.28 1.42 18.16
CA ASP A 24 -18.55 0.72 17.99
C ASP A 24 -19.73 1.68 17.80
N GLU A 25 -19.72 2.84 18.46
CA GLU A 25 -20.76 3.88 18.31
C GLU A 25 -20.81 4.45 16.88
N GLU A 26 -19.67 4.74 16.26
CA GLU A 26 -19.60 5.24 14.89
C GLU A 26 -20.03 4.16 13.88
N VAL A 27 -19.70 2.89 14.16
CA VAL A 27 -20.14 1.74 13.35
C VAL A 27 -21.64 1.54 13.46
N LEU A 28 -22.20 1.65 14.66
CA LEU A 28 -23.64 1.58 14.91
C LEU A 28 -24.37 2.72 14.19
N TYR A 29 -23.87 3.95 14.27
CA TYR A 29 -24.40 5.08 13.52
C TYR A 29 -24.38 4.84 12.00
N LEU A 30 -23.26 4.36 11.46
CA LEU A 30 -23.13 4.07 10.03
C LEU A 30 -24.07 2.95 9.57
N ASN A 31 -24.35 1.98 10.44
CA ASN A 31 -25.30 0.91 10.17
C ASN A 31 -26.74 1.40 10.31
N SER A 32 -27.07 2.28 11.26
CA SER A 32 -28.42 2.85 11.40
C SER A 32 -28.80 3.72 10.21
N LEU A 33 -27.85 4.45 9.62
CA LEU A 33 -28.09 5.22 8.39
C LEU A 33 -28.54 4.33 7.22
N VAL A 34 -28.22 3.05 7.21
CA VAL A 34 -28.65 2.10 6.16
C VAL A 34 -30.12 1.72 6.32
N GLU A 35 -30.64 1.74 7.54
CA GLU A 35 -32.05 1.46 7.82
C GLU A 35 -32.95 2.62 7.34
N GLU A 36 -32.41 3.84 7.31
CA GLU A 36 -33.13 5.06 6.93
C GLU A 36 -33.00 5.41 5.44
N ILE A 37 -31.95 4.92 4.76
CA ILE A 37 -31.60 5.32 3.38
C ILE A 37 -31.78 4.15 2.40
N SER A 38 -32.53 4.39 1.32
CA SER A 38 -32.57 3.46 0.18
C SER A 38 -31.27 3.56 -0.63
N LEU A 39 -30.28 2.73 -0.29
CA LEU A 39 -28.96 2.77 -0.93
C LEU A 39 -29.01 2.25 -2.37
N PRO A 40 -28.62 3.06 -3.37
CA PRO A 40 -28.53 2.59 -4.74
C PRO A 40 -27.35 1.61 -4.90
N ARG A 41 -27.46 0.69 -5.86
CA ARG A 41 -26.43 -0.33 -6.12
C ARG A 41 -25.04 0.26 -6.31
N TRP A 42 -24.92 1.40 -6.99
CA TRP A 42 -23.63 2.04 -7.23
C TRP A 42 -22.96 2.46 -5.91
N ALA A 43 -23.70 2.89 -4.89
CA ALA A 43 -23.14 3.33 -3.62
C ALA A 43 -22.50 2.15 -2.88
N ILE A 44 -23.18 1.00 -2.87
CA ILE A 44 -22.61 -0.24 -2.31
C ILE A 44 -21.32 -0.62 -3.05
N LEU A 45 -21.31 -0.52 -4.38
CA LEU A 45 -20.14 -0.83 -5.19
C LEU A 45 -18.98 0.18 -5.00
N VAL A 46 -19.28 1.46 -4.75
CA VAL A 46 -18.25 2.46 -4.42
C VAL A 46 -17.69 2.19 -3.03
N ARG A 47 -18.54 1.85 -2.05
CA ARG A 47 -18.09 1.41 -0.72
C ARG A 47 -17.16 0.22 -0.85
N ASP A 48 -17.51 -0.80 -1.65
CA ASP A 48 -16.65 -1.97 -1.95
C ASP A 48 -15.26 -1.62 -2.50
N ARG A 49 -15.07 -0.42 -3.05
CA ARG A 49 -13.77 0.06 -3.52
C ARG A 49 -12.98 0.84 -2.48
N MET A 50 -13.58 1.25 -1.36
CA MET A 50 -12.87 1.94 -0.27
C MET A 50 -11.78 1.04 0.33
N PRO A 51 -10.77 1.62 1.00
CA PRO A 51 -9.62 0.86 1.49
C PRO A 51 -9.95 -0.10 2.64
N ARG A 52 -10.41 -1.33 2.33
CA ARG A 52 -10.91 -2.34 3.28
C ARG A 52 -9.91 -3.48 3.57
N TRP A 53 -9.07 -3.87 2.61
CA TRP A 53 -8.33 -5.14 2.67
C TRP A 53 -6.83 -4.90 2.61
N GLY A 54 -6.11 -5.15 3.72
CA GLY A 54 -4.66 -5.29 3.75
C GLY A 54 -3.88 -4.03 3.37
N PHE A 55 -3.20 -3.43 4.36
CA PHE A 55 -2.07 -2.48 4.20
C PHE A 55 -2.10 -1.51 3.01
N GLU A 56 -3.24 -0.90 2.71
CA GLU A 56 -3.39 -0.05 1.53
C GLU A 56 -2.55 1.24 1.55
N PRO A 57 -2.30 1.89 2.72
CA PRO A 57 -1.44 3.08 2.75
C PRO A 57 0.00 2.80 2.32
N CYS A 58 0.46 1.55 2.34
CA CYS A 58 1.80 1.20 1.88
C CYS A 58 1.87 1.03 0.35
N SER A 59 0.75 1.08 -0.38
CA SER A 59 0.76 0.95 -1.84
C SER A 59 1.32 2.19 -2.54
N HIS A 60 2.04 2.01 -3.64
CA HIS A 60 2.55 3.12 -4.48
C HIS A 60 1.47 4.16 -4.78
N ARG A 61 0.30 3.70 -5.26
CA ARG A 61 -0.78 4.55 -5.78
C ARG A 61 -1.92 4.78 -4.80
N PHE A 62 -1.66 4.65 -3.51
CA PHE A 62 -2.71 4.74 -2.49
C PHE A 62 -3.48 6.06 -2.56
N LEU A 63 -2.78 7.19 -2.72
CA LEU A 63 -3.39 8.52 -2.74
C LEU A 63 -4.20 8.76 -4.03
N GLU A 64 -3.72 8.28 -5.17
CA GLU A 64 -4.45 8.31 -6.44
C GLU A 64 -5.71 7.43 -6.36
N GLY A 65 -5.60 6.26 -5.72
CA GLY A 65 -6.72 5.39 -5.42
C GLY A 65 -7.75 6.06 -4.50
N LEU A 66 -7.29 6.85 -3.52
CA LEU A 66 -8.16 7.60 -2.62
C LEU A 66 -8.88 8.73 -3.37
N GLU A 67 -8.19 9.48 -4.21
CA GLU A 67 -8.79 10.49 -5.08
C GLU A 67 -9.88 9.88 -5.99
N GLN A 68 -9.62 8.71 -6.58
CA GLN A 68 -10.60 7.99 -7.39
C GLN A 68 -11.86 7.65 -6.60
N VAL A 69 -11.73 7.26 -5.32
CA VAL A 69 -12.88 7.02 -4.45
C VAL A 69 -13.69 8.30 -4.22
N LEU A 70 -13.04 9.43 -3.94
CA LEU A 70 -13.73 10.71 -3.79
C LEU A 70 -14.50 11.09 -5.07
N ALA A 71 -13.87 10.93 -6.22
CA ALA A 71 -14.50 11.17 -7.52
C ALA A 71 -15.69 10.24 -7.79
N MET A 72 -15.59 8.95 -7.43
CA MET A 72 -16.69 7.99 -7.56
C MET A 72 -17.89 8.35 -6.69
N ILE A 73 -17.65 8.86 -5.47
CA ILE A 73 -18.70 9.37 -4.57
C ILE A 73 -19.42 10.54 -5.24
N GLY A 74 -18.70 11.55 -5.72
CA GLY A 74 -19.34 12.72 -6.33
C GLY A 74 -20.01 12.44 -7.66
N ALA A 75 -19.43 11.57 -8.48
CA ALA A 75 -20.03 11.15 -9.75
C ALA A 75 -21.27 10.25 -9.57
N GLY A 76 -21.49 9.68 -8.38
CA GLY A 76 -22.58 8.74 -8.16
C GLY A 76 -22.43 7.46 -8.98
N ARG A 77 -21.19 7.04 -9.28
CA ARG A 77 -20.90 5.94 -10.20
C ARG A 77 -19.60 5.23 -9.80
N VAL A 78 -19.63 3.90 -9.84
CA VAL A 78 -18.44 3.07 -9.65
C VAL A 78 -17.53 3.11 -10.89
N GLY A 79 -16.23 3.18 -10.66
CA GLY A 79 -15.17 3.13 -11.66
C GLY A 79 -14.02 2.22 -11.23
N PRO A 80 -12.97 2.12 -12.06
CA PRO A 80 -11.74 1.43 -11.68
C PRO A 80 -11.05 2.16 -10.52
N ARG A 81 -10.34 1.40 -9.68
CA ARG A 81 -9.52 1.91 -8.58
C ARG A 81 -8.11 1.32 -8.65
N CYS A 82 -7.10 2.16 -8.45
CA CYS A 82 -5.71 1.77 -8.24
C CYS A 82 -5.29 1.89 -6.76
N GLY A 83 -4.05 1.52 -6.43
CA GLY A 83 -3.51 1.69 -5.08
C GLY A 83 -3.90 0.60 -4.09
N GLY A 84 -4.24 -0.60 -4.57
CA GLY A 84 -4.47 -1.80 -3.75
C GLY A 84 -3.23 -2.71 -3.66
N CYS A 85 -3.35 -3.81 -2.92
CA CYS A 85 -2.34 -4.86 -2.90
C CYS A 85 -2.12 -5.47 -4.29
N GLY A 86 -0.87 -5.77 -4.63
CA GLY A 86 -0.48 -6.27 -5.96
C GLY A 86 -0.48 -5.21 -7.07
N ASP A 87 -0.90 -3.97 -6.79
CA ASP A 87 -0.87 -2.90 -7.79
C ASP A 87 0.55 -2.40 -8.07
N LEU A 88 1.05 -2.66 -9.29
CA LEU A 88 2.40 -2.28 -9.72
C LEU A 88 2.33 -1.34 -10.95
N PRO A 89 2.56 -0.03 -10.78
CA PRO A 89 2.44 0.95 -11.88
C PRO A 89 3.50 0.75 -12.97
N LEU A 90 3.14 0.99 -14.25
CA LEU A 90 4.08 0.91 -15.38
C LEU A 90 5.40 1.69 -15.18
N PRO A 91 5.40 2.92 -14.63
CA PRO A 91 6.66 3.63 -14.35
C PRO A 91 7.56 2.89 -13.35
N VAL A 92 6.97 2.15 -12.41
CA VAL A 92 7.71 1.32 -11.45
C VAL A 92 8.22 0.06 -12.15
N GLN A 93 7.38 -0.63 -12.95
CA GLN A 93 7.80 -1.80 -13.74
C GLN A 93 9.02 -1.50 -14.63
N ARG A 94 8.99 -0.35 -15.33
CA ARG A 94 10.14 0.08 -16.15
C ARG A 94 11.42 0.27 -15.33
N LYS A 95 11.31 0.76 -14.09
CA LYS A 95 12.47 0.90 -13.19
C LYS A 95 12.94 -0.46 -12.68
N LEU A 96 12.03 -1.39 -12.40
CA LEU A 96 12.39 -2.76 -12.03
C LEU A 96 13.16 -3.46 -13.15
N ASP A 97 12.72 -3.36 -14.40
CA ASP A 97 13.45 -3.95 -15.54
C ASP A 97 14.89 -3.41 -15.63
N LEU A 98 15.05 -2.09 -15.51
CA LEU A 98 16.36 -1.45 -15.52
C LEU A 98 17.25 -1.91 -14.36
N VAL A 99 16.70 -1.95 -13.14
CA VAL A 99 17.44 -2.33 -11.93
C VAL A 99 17.78 -3.82 -11.96
N GLY A 100 16.82 -4.69 -12.31
CA GLY A 100 17.02 -6.14 -12.42
C GLY A 100 18.10 -6.49 -13.43
N ARG A 101 18.08 -5.88 -14.62
CA ARG A 101 19.16 -6.02 -15.62
C ARG A 101 20.50 -5.52 -15.10
N ALA A 102 20.53 -4.44 -14.32
CA ALA A 102 21.76 -3.92 -13.74
C ALA A 102 22.38 -4.89 -12.71
N PHE A 103 21.55 -5.53 -11.89
CA PHE A 103 21.98 -6.58 -10.95
C PHE A 103 22.57 -7.79 -11.69
N VAL A 104 21.86 -8.31 -12.71
CA VAL A 104 22.33 -9.45 -13.52
C VAL A 104 23.65 -9.11 -14.23
N ARG A 105 23.73 -7.92 -14.85
CA ARG A 105 24.95 -7.48 -15.54
C ARG A 105 26.13 -7.35 -14.58
N TRP A 106 25.94 -6.73 -13.42
CA TRP A 106 26.99 -6.61 -12.41
C TRP A 106 27.45 -8.00 -11.92
N ALA A 107 26.53 -8.94 -11.76
CA ALA A 107 26.87 -10.31 -11.39
C ALA A 107 27.74 -11.01 -12.45
N GLU A 108 27.57 -10.73 -13.74
CA GLU A 108 28.33 -11.34 -14.83
C GLU A 108 29.75 -10.80 -14.94
N ASP A 109 29.91 -9.49 -15.16
CA ASP A 109 31.20 -8.91 -15.56
C ASP A 109 31.76 -7.89 -14.56
N GLY A 110 31.05 -7.62 -13.47
CA GLY A 110 31.41 -6.61 -12.46
C GLY A 110 31.37 -5.17 -13.00
N ARG A 111 30.89 -4.96 -14.23
CA ARG A 111 30.77 -3.66 -14.89
C ARG A 111 29.30 -3.22 -14.89
N GLY A 112 29.08 -1.91 -15.02
CA GLY A 112 27.76 -1.38 -15.40
C GLY A 112 26.79 -1.05 -14.26
N GLY A 113 27.22 -1.04 -13.00
CA GLY A 113 26.31 -0.78 -11.87
C GLY A 113 26.01 0.70 -11.57
N GLY A 114 26.78 1.68 -12.05
CA GLY A 114 26.58 3.07 -11.61
C GLY A 114 26.61 3.19 -10.07
N SER A 115 25.51 3.66 -9.47
CA SER A 115 25.31 3.67 -8.01
C SER A 115 25.20 2.25 -7.41
N LEU A 116 24.58 1.30 -8.10
CA LEU A 116 24.41 -0.09 -7.67
C LEU A 116 25.76 -0.78 -7.44
N GLY A 117 26.73 -0.56 -8.33
CA GLY A 117 28.07 -1.14 -8.19
C GLY A 117 28.82 -0.62 -6.96
N LYS A 118 28.56 0.62 -6.55
CA LYS A 118 29.12 1.19 -5.31
C LYS A 118 28.52 0.52 -4.08
N LEU A 119 27.22 0.19 -4.12
CA LEU A 119 26.53 -0.47 -3.02
C LEU A 119 26.98 -1.94 -2.87
N LEU A 120 27.11 -2.67 -3.99
CA LEU A 120 27.54 -4.07 -4.01
C LEU A 120 29.04 -4.27 -3.72
N GLY A 121 29.84 -3.21 -3.88
CA GLY A 121 31.27 -3.22 -3.57
C GLY A 121 32.09 -4.13 -4.49
N THR A 122 33.15 -4.73 -3.94
CA THR A 122 34.00 -5.66 -4.71
C THR A 122 33.25 -6.93 -5.06
N ARG A 123 33.31 -7.32 -6.34
CA ARG A 123 32.69 -8.55 -6.84
C ARG A 123 33.41 -9.79 -6.32
N THR A 124 32.71 -10.59 -5.54
CA THR A 124 33.10 -11.95 -5.14
C THR A 124 32.13 -12.96 -5.75
N PRO A 125 32.47 -14.27 -5.82
CA PRO A 125 31.54 -15.28 -6.32
C PRO A 125 30.19 -15.29 -5.60
N GLU A 126 30.21 -15.20 -4.27
CA GLU A 126 29.01 -15.17 -3.43
C GLU A 126 28.15 -13.92 -3.66
N ARG A 127 28.77 -12.73 -3.74
CA ARG A 127 28.03 -11.50 -4.06
C ARG A 127 27.49 -11.50 -5.47
N ALA A 128 28.22 -12.07 -6.43
CA ALA A 128 27.76 -12.21 -7.80
C ALA A 128 26.56 -13.17 -7.88
N GLU A 129 26.56 -14.27 -7.14
CA GLU A 129 25.41 -15.17 -7.03
C GLU A 129 24.19 -14.45 -6.44
N ALA A 130 24.37 -13.74 -5.33
CA ALA A 130 23.30 -12.97 -4.68
C ALA A 130 22.75 -11.84 -5.56
N ALA A 131 23.63 -11.09 -6.21
CA ALA A 131 23.22 -10.05 -7.15
C ALA A 131 22.43 -10.65 -8.33
N ARG A 132 22.82 -11.83 -8.84
CA ARG A 132 22.06 -12.51 -9.88
C ARG A 132 20.68 -12.92 -9.38
N ALA A 133 20.57 -13.48 -8.17
CA ALA A 133 19.30 -13.86 -7.57
C ALA A 133 18.34 -12.69 -7.43
N VAL A 134 18.83 -11.58 -6.87
CA VAL A 134 18.07 -10.34 -6.77
C VAL A 134 17.62 -9.88 -8.15
N GLY A 135 18.53 -9.83 -9.13
CA GLY A 135 18.24 -9.35 -10.48
C GLY A 135 17.17 -10.17 -11.21
N GLU A 136 17.28 -11.50 -11.16
CA GLU A 136 16.32 -12.40 -11.80
C GLU A 136 14.94 -12.36 -11.14
N VAL A 137 14.87 -12.33 -9.80
CA VAL A 137 13.58 -12.18 -9.10
C VAL A 137 12.92 -10.85 -9.41
N ILE A 138 13.69 -9.74 -9.48
CA ILE A 138 13.16 -8.42 -9.86
C ILE A 138 12.58 -8.44 -11.28
N LEU A 139 13.25 -9.09 -12.22
CA LEU A 139 12.77 -9.22 -13.59
C LEU A 139 11.48 -10.05 -13.64
N ALA A 140 11.44 -11.16 -12.90
CA ALA A 140 10.27 -12.02 -12.80
C ALA A 140 9.04 -11.28 -12.26
N ILE A 141 9.18 -10.35 -11.30
CA ILE A 141 8.08 -9.50 -10.80
C ILE A 141 7.40 -8.74 -11.95
N GLY A 142 8.16 -8.30 -12.96
CA GLY A 142 7.62 -7.61 -14.13
C GLY A 142 6.87 -8.52 -15.11
N GLU A 143 7.11 -9.83 -15.04
CA GLU A 143 6.52 -10.84 -15.95
C GLU A 143 5.26 -11.50 -15.37
N GLY A 144 5.11 -11.50 -14.05
CA GLY A 144 3.90 -11.91 -13.34
C GLY A 144 4.11 -13.10 -12.40
N ALA A 145 3.07 -13.41 -11.62
CA ALA A 145 3.15 -14.32 -10.47
C ALA A 145 3.72 -15.72 -10.82
N ALA A 146 3.29 -16.33 -11.93
CA ALA A 146 3.77 -17.66 -12.31
C ALA A 146 5.28 -17.69 -12.61
N VAL A 147 5.84 -16.61 -13.17
CA VAL A 147 7.28 -16.51 -13.44
C VAL A 147 8.04 -16.23 -12.15
N VAL A 148 7.47 -15.43 -11.26
CA VAL A 148 8.00 -15.17 -9.91
C VAL A 148 8.15 -16.48 -9.14
N ASP A 149 7.07 -17.26 -9.04
CA ASP A 149 7.06 -18.51 -8.28
C ASP A 149 8.11 -19.49 -8.83
N ALA A 150 8.14 -19.70 -10.15
CA ALA A 150 9.13 -20.56 -10.79
C ALA A 150 10.57 -20.08 -10.59
N THR A 151 10.80 -18.76 -10.57
CA THR A 151 12.14 -18.17 -10.35
C THR A 151 12.59 -18.35 -8.91
N LEU A 152 11.69 -18.15 -7.94
CA LEU A 152 11.98 -18.36 -6.53
C LEU A 152 12.27 -19.83 -6.23
N ASP A 153 11.46 -20.75 -6.76
CA ASP A 153 11.66 -22.20 -6.61
C ASP A 153 13.02 -22.63 -7.19
N GLN A 154 13.34 -22.15 -8.40
CA GLN A 154 14.64 -22.42 -9.02
C GLN A 154 15.81 -21.92 -8.15
N TRP A 155 15.67 -20.75 -7.53
CA TRP A 155 16.71 -20.21 -6.65
C TRP A 155 16.84 -20.97 -5.34
N ALA A 156 15.73 -21.36 -4.73
CA ALA A 156 15.72 -22.18 -3.52
C ALA A 156 16.43 -23.54 -3.74
N GLU A 157 16.27 -24.14 -4.91
CA GLU A 157 16.95 -25.41 -5.24
C GLU A 157 18.44 -25.25 -5.52
N ARG A 158 18.86 -24.15 -6.18
CA ARG A 158 20.23 -23.99 -6.69
C ARG A 158 21.17 -23.17 -5.81
N ALA A 159 20.66 -22.48 -4.78
CA ALA A 159 21.43 -21.58 -3.94
C ALA A 159 22.63 -22.31 -3.29
N ALA A 160 23.84 -21.94 -3.74
CA ALA A 160 25.08 -22.57 -3.31
C ALA A 160 25.67 -21.89 -2.06
N SER A 161 25.58 -20.57 -1.97
CA SER A 161 26.13 -19.80 -0.85
C SER A 161 25.13 -19.57 0.29
N PRO A 162 25.60 -19.48 1.56
CA PRO A 162 24.76 -19.09 2.70
C PRO A 162 24.08 -17.73 2.49
N LEU A 163 24.75 -16.78 1.82
CA LEU A 163 24.17 -15.48 1.49
C LEU A 163 22.91 -15.63 0.62
N VAL A 164 22.97 -16.40 -0.47
CA VAL A 164 21.81 -16.57 -1.36
C VAL A 164 20.69 -17.34 -0.68
N ARG A 165 21.01 -18.39 0.07
CA ARG A 165 20.02 -19.12 0.87
C ARG A 165 19.23 -18.21 1.81
N SER A 166 19.92 -17.30 2.49
CA SER A 166 19.28 -16.30 3.36
C SER A 166 18.32 -15.35 2.63
N LEU A 167 18.41 -15.26 1.30
CA LEU A 167 17.56 -14.43 0.46
C LEU A 167 16.30 -15.14 -0.03
N VAL A 168 16.29 -16.48 -0.14
CA VAL A 168 15.25 -17.25 -0.87
C VAL A 168 14.65 -18.46 -0.13
N ASP A 169 15.28 -18.98 0.93
CA ASP A 169 14.95 -20.32 1.47
C ASP A 169 13.56 -20.47 2.13
N ASN A 170 12.85 -19.38 2.44
CA ASN A 170 11.53 -19.44 3.07
C ASN A 170 10.60 -18.30 2.66
N GLU A 171 9.33 -18.40 3.07
CA GLU A 171 8.28 -17.40 2.77
C GLU A 171 8.58 -16.02 3.35
N GLU A 172 9.33 -15.96 4.46
CA GLU A 172 9.74 -14.70 5.11
C GLU A 172 11.08 -14.16 4.59
N SER A 173 11.69 -14.84 3.60
CA SER A 173 12.99 -14.44 3.08
C SER A 173 12.88 -13.13 2.29
N PRO A 174 13.93 -12.30 2.28
CA PRO A 174 13.90 -10.98 1.67
C PRO A 174 13.39 -10.95 0.23
N LEU A 175 13.79 -11.90 -0.64
CA LEU A 175 13.33 -11.92 -2.03
C LEU A 175 11.90 -12.43 -2.18
N THR A 176 11.49 -13.39 -1.35
CA THR A 176 10.11 -13.89 -1.32
C THR A 176 9.14 -12.80 -0.87
N LEU A 177 9.43 -12.11 0.23
CA LEU A 177 8.63 -10.98 0.71
C LEU A 177 8.55 -9.85 -0.32
N LEU A 178 9.67 -9.55 -0.98
CA LEU A 178 9.70 -8.51 -2.01
C LEU A 178 8.79 -8.86 -3.20
N ALA A 179 8.88 -10.11 -3.65
CA ALA A 179 8.12 -10.65 -4.77
C ALA A 179 6.61 -10.74 -4.48
N GLN A 180 6.22 -11.04 -3.24
CA GLN A 180 4.83 -11.11 -2.81
C GLN A 180 4.20 -9.73 -2.57
N HIS A 181 5.03 -8.69 -2.32
CA HIS A 181 4.57 -7.34 -2.00
C HIS A 181 5.09 -6.26 -2.96
N PRO A 182 4.99 -6.43 -4.30
CA PRO A 182 5.50 -5.46 -5.27
C PRO A 182 4.68 -4.17 -5.30
N CYS A 183 3.52 -4.13 -4.63
CA CYS A 183 2.74 -2.90 -4.50
C CYS A 183 3.36 -1.89 -3.53
N ALA A 184 4.27 -2.31 -2.65
CA ALA A 184 4.80 -1.47 -1.59
C ALA A 184 5.60 -0.27 -2.14
N TYR A 185 5.31 0.95 -1.67
CA TYR A 185 5.96 2.16 -2.15
C TYR A 185 7.50 2.15 -1.95
N THR A 186 7.96 1.35 -0.99
CA THR A 186 9.37 1.08 -0.67
C THR A 186 10.06 0.13 -1.65
N LEU A 187 9.37 -0.45 -2.64
CA LEU A 187 9.90 -1.49 -3.52
C LEU A 187 11.28 -1.11 -4.11
N LEU A 188 11.38 0.05 -4.74
CA LEU A 188 12.65 0.49 -5.35
C LEU A 188 13.73 0.78 -4.32
N TRP A 189 13.35 1.32 -3.16
CA TRP A 189 14.28 1.58 -2.06
C TRP A 189 14.81 0.28 -1.43
N ASN A 190 13.97 -0.76 -1.36
CA ASN A 190 14.40 -2.09 -0.93
C ASN A 190 15.50 -2.66 -1.85
N MET A 191 15.58 -2.23 -3.12
CA MET A 191 16.59 -2.73 -4.06
C MET A 191 17.97 -2.20 -3.68
N ASP A 192 18.04 -0.89 -3.41
CA ASP A 192 19.26 -0.25 -2.93
C ASP A 192 19.67 -0.81 -1.57
N ARG A 193 18.69 -1.09 -0.70
CA ARG A 193 18.92 -1.71 0.60
C ARG A 193 19.49 -3.12 0.48
N LEU A 194 18.92 -3.97 -0.38
CA LEU A 194 19.43 -5.31 -0.65
C LEU A 194 20.86 -5.25 -1.22
N ALA A 195 21.10 -4.37 -2.20
CA ALA A 195 22.44 -4.16 -2.75
C ALA A 195 23.46 -3.76 -1.67
N HIS A 196 23.08 -2.84 -0.79
CA HIS A 196 23.91 -2.39 0.31
C HIS A 196 24.23 -3.52 1.30
N SER A 197 23.22 -4.26 1.75
CA SER A 197 23.41 -5.38 2.68
C SER A 197 24.29 -6.47 2.08
N ILE A 198 24.08 -6.83 0.81
CA ILE A 198 24.93 -7.78 0.08
C ILE A 198 26.38 -7.29 -0.01
N GLY A 199 26.58 -6.02 -0.35
CA GLY A 199 27.92 -5.44 -0.49
C GLY A 199 28.69 -5.30 0.81
N ASN A 200 27.99 -5.15 1.93
CA ASN A 200 28.59 -5.06 3.27
C ASN A 200 28.62 -6.38 4.03
N GLY A 201 27.98 -7.44 3.51
CA GLY A 201 27.86 -8.73 4.22
C GLY A 201 26.95 -8.65 5.44
N GLU A 202 25.97 -7.74 5.42
CA GLU A 202 24.98 -7.56 6.47
C GLU A 202 23.76 -8.46 6.24
N PRO A 203 23.02 -8.83 7.29
CA PRO A 203 21.73 -9.49 7.14
C PRO A 203 20.79 -8.66 6.26
N SER A 204 20.33 -9.28 5.17
CA SER A 204 19.41 -8.64 4.23
C SER A 204 17.99 -8.64 4.79
N SER A 205 17.28 -7.52 4.62
CA SER A 205 15.86 -7.43 4.95
C SER A 205 15.15 -6.40 4.08
N VAL A 206 13.86 -6.64 3.84
CA VAL A 206 12.99 -5.73 3.07
C VAL A 206 11.90 -5.18 3.98
N LEU A 207 11.51 -3.93 3.71
CA LEU A 207 10.43 -3.29 4.44
C LEU A 207 9.20 -3.21 3.53
N VAL A 208 8.21 -4.06 3.80
CA VAL A 208 6.92 -4.15 3.09
C VAL A 208 5.78 -4.04 4.09
N CYS A 209 4.55 -3.75 3.67
CA CYS A 209 3.38 -3.68 4.56
C CYS A 209 3.61 -2.75 5.77
N ILE A 210 3.36 -3.20 7.02
CA ILE A 210 3.57 -2.38 8.24
C ILE A 210 5.01 -1.86 8.35
N PRO A 211 6.07 -2.68 8.20
CA PRO A 211 7.44 -2.18 8.13
C PRO A 211 7.66 -1.03 7.15
N ALA A 212 7.01 -1.04 5.98
CA ALA A 212 7.11 0.06 5.02
C ALA A 212 6.50 1.36 5.56
N LEU A 213 5.42 1.28 6.34
CA LEU A 213 4.76 2.47 6.91
C LEU A 213 5.65 3.19 7.94
N ARG A 214 6.48 2.45 8.70
CA ARG A 214 7.41 3.03 9.67
C ARG A 214 8.43 3.97 9.05
N VAL A 215 8.79 3.75 7.79
CA VAL A 215 9.76 4.57 7.06
C VAL A 215 9.12 5.60 6.14
N ALA A 216 7.79 5.69 6.11
CA ALA A 216 7.05 6.65 5.28
C ALA A 216 7.42 8.11 5.55
N PRO A 217 7.56 8.58 6.80
CA PRO A 217 7.97 9.97 7.06
C PRO A 217 9.30 10.37 6.41
N LYS A 218 10.19 9.39 6.17
CA LYS A 218 11.50 9.62 5.54
C LYS A 218 11.46 9.47 4.02
N LEU A 219 10.76 8.44 3.53
CA LEU A 219 10.80 8.04 2.12
C LEU A 219 9.69 8.68 1.27
N ASP A 220 8.57 9.05 1.89
CA ASP A 220 7.44 9.70 1.26
C ASP A 220 6.78 10.68 2.26
N PRO A 221 7.44 11.81 2.56
CA PRO A 221 7.06 12.71 3.67
C PRO A 221 5.66 13.30 3.51
N GLU A 222 5.14 13.38 2.28
CA GLU A 222 3.83 13.96 1.99
C GLU A 222 2.67 12.97 2.16
N ARG A 223 2.97 11.67 2.25
CA ARG A 223 1.95 10.59 2.29
C ARG A 223 1.01 10.71 3.47
N LEU A 224 1.57 10.83 4.68
CA LEU A 224 0.79 10.88 5.91
C LEU A 224 0.07 12.23 6.09
N PRO A 225 0.72 13.40 5.87
CA PRO A 225 0.02 14.68 5.88
C PRO A 225 -1.14 14.74 4.88
N THR A 226 -0.98 14.21 3.66
CA THR A 226 -2.06 14.18 2.66
C THR A 226 -3.23 13.31 3.12
N LEU A 227 -2.95 12.12 3.66
CA LEU A 227 -3.98 11.23 4.20
C LEU A 227 -4.77 11.90 5.34
N ARG A 228 -4.07 12.57 6.26
CA ARG A 228 -4.66 13.32 7.38
C ARG A 228 -5.53 14.48 6.88
N ALA A 229 -5.00 15.29 5.97
CA ALA A 229 -5.73 16.42 5.39
C ALA A 229 -7.01 15.98 4.66
N ILE A 230 -6.97 14.85 3.93
CA ILE A 230 -8.18 14.29 3.32
C ILE A 230 -9.15 13.83 4.41
N GLY A 231 -8.69 13.13 5.45
CA GLY A 231 -9.53 12.73 6.58
C GLY A 231 -10.25 13.90 7.24
N GLU A 232 -9.53 14.99 7.53
CA GLU A 232 -10.10 16.23 8.08
C GLU A 232 -11.12 16.87 7.14
N ALA A 233 -10.83 16.91 5.83
CA ALA A 233 -11.76 17.42 4.83
C ALA A 233 -13.08 16.65 4.83
N LEU A 234 -13.02 15.31 4.91
CA LEU A 234 -14.23 14.48 4.98
C LEU A 234 -15.04 14.75 6.25
N ALA A 235 -14.38 14.88 7.41
CA ALA A 235 -15.05 15.18 8.66
C ALA A 235 -15.74 16.55 8.64
N ARG A 236 -15.04 17.58 8.14
CA ARG A 236 -15.62 18.92 7.97
C ARG A 236 -16.79 18.92 7.00
N TRP A 237 -16.66 18.17 5.89
CA TRP A 237 -17.74 18.01 4.92
C TRP A 237 -18.96 17.42 5.63
N LEU A 238 -18.81 16.33 6.38
CA LEU A 238 -19.93 15.71 7.14
C LEU A 238 -20.59 16.65 8.16
N GLN A 239 -19.83 17.58 8.73
CA GLN A 239 -20.31 18.60 9.65
C GLN A 239 -20.88 19.84 8.95
N GLU A 240 -21.04 19.79 7.62
CA GLU A 240 -21.60 20.87 6.78
C GLU A 240 -20.82 22.18 6.92
N GLN A 241 -19.53 22.10 7.26
CA GLN A 241 -18.65 23.26 7.34
C GLN A 241 -18.25 23.74 5.94
N PRO A 242 -17.94 25.03 5.74
CA PRO A 242 -17.42 25.51 4.47
C PRO A 242 -16.04 24.91 4.18
N ALA A 243 -15.79 24.65 2.90
CA ALA A 243 -14.47 24.24 2.40
C ALA A 243 -13.43 25.34 2.68
N GLY A 244 -12.29 24.94 3.20
CA GLY A 244 -11.08 25.73 3.32
C GLY A 244 -10.35 25.90 1.97
N THR A 245 -9.06 25.59 1.97
CA THR A 245 -8.16 25.83 0.81
C THR A 245 -7.39 24.57 0.42
N GLY A 246 -6.77 24.57 -0.76
CA GLY A 246 -5.90 23.48 -1.21
C GLY A 246 -6.62 22.14 -1.35
N LEU A 247 -6.09 21.10 -0.69
CA LEU A 247 -6.61 19.74 -0.74
C LEU A 247 -8.05 19.62 -0.22
N ASP A 248 -8.40 20.40 0.80
CA ASP A 248 -9.77 20.41 1.36
C ASP A 248 -10.79 20.82 0.30
N ARG A 249 -10.52 21.94 -0.39
CA ARG A 249 -11.36 22.40 -1.50
C ARG A 249 -11.44 21.38 -2.64
N ARG A 250 -10.34 20.69 -2.94
CA ARG A 250 -10.33 19.63 -3.96
C ARG A 250 -11.20 18.44 -3.54
N ALA A 251 -11.10 17.99 -2.29
CA ALA A 251 -11.94 16.91 -1.76
C ALA A 251 -13.43 17.27 -1.84
N TYR A 252 -13.82 18.48 -1.45
CA TYR A 252 -15.19 18.97 -1.56
C TYR A 252 -15.67 19.00 -3.01
N ALA A 253 -14.84 19.50 -3.94
CA ALA A 253 -15.18 19.54 -5.35
C ALA A 253 -15.37 18.14 -5.95
N LEU A 254 -14.59 17.15 -5.50
CA LEU A 254 -14.70 15.76 -5.94
C LEU A 254 -15.94 15.06 -5.38
N ILE A 255 -16.32 15.34 -4.13
CA ILE A 255 -17.49 14.75 -3.46
C ILE A 255 -18.80 15.41 -3.94
N GLY A 256 -18.77 16.72 -4.16
CA GLY A 256 -19.95 17.48 -4.58
C GLY A 256 -20.94 17.78 -3.44
N PRO A 257 -22.22 18.02 -3.78
CA PRO A 257 -23.22 18.52 -2.84
C PRO A 257 -23.64 17.46 -1.82
N HIS A 258 -24.20 17.94 -0.71
CA HIS A 258 -24.77 17.10 0.33
C HIS A 258 -26.04 16.38 -0.14
N ASP A 259 -26.06 15.06 0.04
CA ASP A 259 -27.27 14.23 0.00
C ASP A 259 -27.09 13.00 0.90
N PRO A 260 -28.17 12.29 1.27
CA PRO A 260 -28.10 11.17 2.19
C PRO A 260 -27.14 10.04 1.77
N VAL A 261 -27.09 9.70 0.47
CA VAL A 261 -26.23 8.61 -0.03
C VAL A 261 -24.77 9.02 0.02
N ARG A 262 -24.44 10.25 -0.41
CA ARG A 262 -23.07 10.78 -0.29
C ARG A 262 -22.66 10.92 1.17
N ARG A 263 -23.55 11.37 2.06
CA ARG A 263 -23.30 11.41 3.50
C ARG A 263 -22.90 10.05 4.05
N TRP A 264 -23.64 9.00 3.71
CA TRP A 264 -23.30 7.63 4.11
C TRP A 264 -21.94 7.17 3.54
N LEU A 265 -21.64 7.46 2.26
CA LEU A 265 -20.36 7.10 1.65
C LEU A 265 -19.17 7.86 2.25
N VAL A 266 -19.31 9.17 2.45
CA VAL A 266 -18.27 10.01 3.04
C VAL A 266 -18.02 9.59 4.49
N ALA A 267 -19.07 9.32 5.26
CA ALA A 267 -18.93 8.81 6.62
C ALA A 267 -18.27 7.44 6.66
N SER A 268 -18.63 6.54 5.72
CA SER A 268 -17.98 5.23 5.57
C SER A 268 -16.49 5.37 5.25
N LEU A 269 -16.13 6.24 4.30
CA LEU A 269 -14.75 6.49 3.91
C LEU A 269 -13.96 7.13 5.06
N TYR A 270 -14.51 8.17 5.69
CA TYR A 270 -13.88 8.85 6.83
C TYR A 270 -13.56 7.86 7.94
N LYS A 271 -14.53 7.00 8.28
CA LYS A 271 -14.34 5.95 9.28
C LYS A 271 -13.18 5.03 8.91
N THR A 272 -13.11 4.57 7.66
CA THR A 272 -12.01 3.74 7.16
C THR A 272 -10.67 4.46 7.25
N LEU A 273 -10.58 5.73 6.82
CA LEU A 273 -9.34 6.50 6.93
C LEU A 273 -8.94 6.75 8.38
N LYS A 274 -9.90 7.00 9.28
CA LYS A 274 -9.67 7.20 10.71
C LYS A 274 -9.06 5.96 11.36
N LEU A 275 -9.58 4.76 11.04
CA LEU A 275 -8.99 3.50 11.51
C LEU A 275 -7.54 3.33 11.05
N TRP A 276 -7.25 3.62 9.79
CA TRP A 276 -5.89 3.56 9.27
C TRP A 276 -4.97 4.58 9.91
N GLN A 277 -5.43 5.82 10.11
CA GLN A 277 -4.62 6.85 10.75
C GLN A 277 -4.31 6.50 12.21
N VAL A 278 -5.27 5.97 12.97
CA VAL A 278 -5.03 5.47 14.34
C VAL A 278 -4.00 4.34 14.35
N HIS A 279 -4.09 3.41 13.39
CA HIS A 279 -3.09 2.36 13.26
C HIS A 279 -1.70 2.93 12.92
N LEU A 280 -1.63 3.89 12.00
CA LEU A 280 -0.39 4.57 11.61
C LEU A 280 0.23 5.32 12.79
N ASP A 281 -0.57 6.03 13.57
CA ASP A 281 -0.13 6.71 14.78
C ASP A 281 0.48 5.72 15.78
N LYS A 282 -0.16 4.56 16.02
CA LYS A 282 0.42 3.48 16.85
C LYS A 282 1.76 2.98 16.29
N VAL A 283 1.85 2.78 14.98
CA VAL A 283 3.08 2.31 14.30
C VAL A 283 4.22 3.32 14.42
N LEU A 284 3.90 4.62 14.45
CA LEU A 284 4.86 5.72 14.51
C LEU A 284 5.12 6.22 15.95
N GLY A 285 4.34 5.76 16.93
CA GLY A 285 4.40 6.27 18.30
C GLY A 285 3.87 7.70 18.44
N GLU A 286 2.98 8.11 17.54
CA GLU A 286 2.37 9.44 17.52
C GLU A 286 0.98 9.41 18.19
N LYS A 287 0.48 10.58 18.58
CA LYS A 287 -0.87 10.76 19.08
C LYS A 287 -1.52 11.93 18.35
N HIS A 288 -2.67 11.68 17.73
CA HIS A 288 -3.51 12.71 17.12
C HIS A 288 -4.94 12.63 17.65
N ASP A 289 -5.58 13.80 17.73
CA ASP A 289 -7.00 13.90 18.03
C ASP A 289 -7.78 13.89 16.71
N TYR A 290 -8.72 12.97 16.60
CA TYR A 290 -9.55 12.81 15.41
C TYR A 290 -10.92 13.42 15.64
N LEU A 291 -11.43 14.16 14.66
CA LEU A 291 -12.79 14.68 14.71
C LEU A 291 -13.80 13.52 14.90
N PRO A 292 -14.83 13.69 15.74
CA PRO A 292 -15.87 12.69 15.85
C PRO A 292 -16.83 12.78 14.65
N LEU A 293 -17.44 11.64 14.29
CA LEU A 293 -18.50 11.58 13.29
C LEU A 293 -19.82 12.22 13.76
N ILE A 294 -20.00 12.32 15.09
CA ILE A 294 -21.19 12.75 15.83
C ILE A 294 -20.77 13.64 16.99
#